data_AF-A0A822FUW4-F1
#
_entry.id   AF-A0A822FUW4-F1
#
_cell.length_a   1.000
_cell.length_b   1.000
_cell.length_c   1.000
_cell.angle_alpha   90.00
_cell.angle_beta   90.00
_cell.angle_gamma   90.00
#
_symmetry.space_group_name_H-M   'P 1'
#
loop_
_entity.id
_entity.type
_entity.pdbx_description
1 polymer ?
#
loop_
_entity_poly.entity_id
_entity_poly.type
_entity_poly.pdbx_seq_one_letter_code
_entity_poly.pdbx_strand_id
1 'polypeptide(L)'
;KRVPHKHSSLVDSSSTINTLVDDTNEQQETTGDACNNDRGTLLYSTIKVYQLKAGTLEKIVEYLTNDTGELDATHMHILFSTYRTFTNTRTLIDTIITRYRTVLPASLDMTEDVRQNTLKSLHIAITCFLNSYKEAFCEPPRYSTLSHFIKHIPDKDLQQQGQTLLEELKDNEDTNQVNNDNNNYLKNNFLYNEKGFDYIKPWNLLEMLSTIIAEQLTIIDADLLKRVLPYECLTTSKSNCSRRTKSNKSNHKLSTIDKTIEFFNAIVARVIATILKEQDEQQRALIIEKWIDVAYQCRKIKNFSSLTAILNGLLSGCIYRLNKAWSYVTSDYQSILEELKNVFGNCADRKQARSILDK
;
A
#
# COMPACT_ATOMS: atom_id res chain seq x y z
N LYS A 1 2.84 70.42 2.24
CA LYS A 1 4.05 70.82 2.99
C LYS A 1 5.12 69.75 2.79
N ARG A 2 6.38 70.14 2.52
CA ARG A 2 7.63 69.32 2.51
C ARG A 2 7.66 67.98 1.72
N VAL A 3 8.39 68.00 0.60
CA VAL A 3 9.32 66.94 0.10
C VAL A 3 10.74 67.22 0.68
N PRO A 4 11.83 66.43 0.47
CA PRO A 4 12.04 65.18 -0.31
C PRO A 4 12.49 63.99 0.62
N HIS A 5 13.33 62.98 0.34
CA HIS A 5 14.27 62.65 -0.76
C HIS A 5 14.69 61.14 -0.83
N LYS A 6 15.83 60.88 -1.52
CA LYS A 6 16.65 59.66 -1.74
C LYS A 6 16.82 58.68 -0.55
N HIS A 7 17.05 57.37 -0.75
CA HIS A 7 18.18 56.78 -1.52
C HIS A 7 17.91 55.41 -2.17
N SER A 8 18.81 55.00 -3.09
CA SER A 8 18.88 53.68 -3.72
C SER A 8 20.18 52.95 -3.38
N SER A 9 20.12 51.63 -3.18
CA SER A 9 21.27 50.73 -3.14
C SER A 9 20.82 49.28 -3.39
N LEU A 10 21.54 48.54 -4.25
CA LEU A 10 21.44 47.07 -4.30
C LEU A 10 22.26 46.49 -3.14
N VAL A 11 21.77 45.43 -2.50
CA VAL A 11 22.56 44.48 -1.70
C VAL A 11 21.99 43.07 -1.91
N ASP A 12 22.86 42.07 -1.77
CA ASP A 12 22.81 40.72 -2.29
C ASP A 12 21.73 39.74 -1.76
N SER A 13 21.67 38.63 -2.47
CA SER A 13 21.03 37.36 -2.11
C SER A 13 21.66 36.66 -0.89
N SER A 14 21.03 35.54 -0.48
CA SER A 14 21.54 34.52 0.47
C SER A 14 21.33 34.78 1.97
N SER A 15 20.09 34.62 2.43
CA SER A 15 19.79 33.85 3.65
C SER A 15 18.27 33.63 3.82
N THR A 16 17.83 32.40 4.08
CA THR A 16 16.42 32.12 4.46
C THR A 16 16.33 30.90 5.37
N ILE A 17 16.65 31.14 6.65
CA ILE A 17 16.01 30.57 7.85
C ILE A 17 15.74 29.04 7.84
N ASN A 18 16.64 28.29 8.50
CA ASN A 18 16.32 26.95 9.02
C ASN A 18 15.51 27.09 10.33
N THR A 19 14.27 26.63 10.36
CA THR A 19 13.44 26.64 11.59
C THR A 19 13.62 25.34 12.38
N LEU A 20 14.75 25.24 13.09
CA LEU A 20 14.96 24.19 14.10
C LEU A 20 14.17 24.51 15.36
N VAL A 21 13.45 23.52 15.90
CA VAL A 21 12.74 23.61 17.19
C VAL A 21 12.93 22.29 17.92
N ASP A 22 13.67 22.33 19.04
CA ASP A 22 13.87 21.20 19.96
C ASP A 22 12.50 20.67 20.44
N ASP A 23 12.17 19.42 20.13
CA ASP A 23 11.19 18.62 20.86
C ASP A 23 11.96 17.45 21.49
N THR A 24 12.28 17.54 22.78
CA THR A 24 13.00 16.49 23.50
C THR A 24 12.10 15.29 23.76
N ASN A 25 12.41 14.16 23.13
CA ASN A 25 11.67 12.91 23.30
C ASN A 25 12.61 11.88 23.97
N GLU A 26 12.35 11.56 25.24
CA GLU A 26 13.20 10.67 26.03
C GLU A 26 12.93 9.20 25.68
N GLN A 27 13.99 8.44 25.40
CA GLN A 27 13.95 6.97 25.36
C GLN A 27 15.08 6.41 26.23
N GLN A 28 14.82 5.26 26.85
CA GLN A 28 15.63 4.70 27.91
C GLN A 28 16.08 3.28 27.52
N GLU A 29 17.39 3.08 27.40
CA GLU A 29 18.00 1.75 27.25
C GLU A 29 19.01 1.51 28.37
N THR A 30 19.12 0.24 28.79
CA THR A 30 19.95 -0.17 29.94
C THR A 30 20.97 -1.23 29.51
N THR A 31 22.18 -0.81 29.17
CA THR A 31 23.33 -1.72 29.02
C THR A 31 23.96 -1.97 30.39
N GLY A 32 23.59 -3.07 31.03
CA GLY A 32 24.24 -3.53 32.25
C GLY A 32 25.41 -4.46 31.93
N ASP A 33 26.63 -4.05 32.27
CA ASP A 33 27.79 -4.93 32.36
C ASP A 33 28.47 -4.75 33.72
N ALA A 34 28.89 -5.85 34.35
CA ALA A 34 28.96 -5.93 35.80
C ALA A 34 30.37 -6.28 36.31
N CYS A 35 31.16 -5.27 36.70
CA CYS A 35 32.30 -5.49 37.58
C CYS A 35 32.63 -4.29 38.49
N ASN A 36 33.16 -4.64 39.67
CA ASN A 36 33.65 -3.79 40.74
C ASN A 36 32.66 -2.94 41.53
N ASN A 37 32.94 -2.88 42.84
CA ASN A 37 32.04 -2.42 43.87
C ASN A 37 32.40 -0.99 44.29
N ASP A 38 31.99 -0.03 43.48
CA ASP A 38 31.95 1.38 43.89
C ASP A 38 30.62 2.00 43.47
N ARG A 39 30.18 3.06 44.17
CA ARG A 39 28.80 3.54 44.15
C ARG A 39 28.24 3.74 42.74
N GLY A 40 27.38 2.81 42.31
CA GLY A 40 26.76 2.77 40.98
C GLY A 40 26.06 4.09 40.63
N THR A 41 26.81 4.98 39.98
CA THR A 41 26.36 6.31 39.62
C THR A 41 25.60 6.22 38.31
N LEU A 42 24.29 6.39 38.36
CA LEU A 42 23.44 6.39 37.16
C LEU A 42 23.85 7.58 36.27
N LEU A 43 24.64 7.29 35.24
CA LEU A 43 25.09 8.25 34.23
C LEU A 43 23.95 8.51 33.23
N TYR A 44 23.00 9.34 33.63
CA TYR A 44 21.96 9.85 32.74
C TYR A 44 22.59 10.71 31.62
N SER A 45 22.61 10.18 30.40
CA SER A 45 22.96 10.93 29.19
C SER A 45 21.69 11.42 28.50
N THR A 46 21.47 12.74 28.47
CA THR A 46 20.35 13.32 27.72
C THR A 46 20.68 13.31 26.22
N ILE A 47 20.21 12.30 25.50
CA ILE A 47 20.35 12.22 24.05
C ILE A 47 19.37 13.19 23.39
N LYS A 48 19.89 14.13 22.58
CA LYS A 48 19.06 15.00 21.74
C LYS A 48 18.67 14.29 20.45
N VAL A 49 17.44 13.80 20.38
CA VAL A 49 16.86 13.23 19.16
C VAL A 49 16.27 14.35 18.30
N TYR A 50 16.90 14.67 17.17
CA TYR A 50 16.38 15.64 16.21
C TYR A 50 15.37 14.97 15.26
N GLN A 51 14.19 15.56 15.09
CA GLN A 51 13.15 15.07 14.18
C GLN A 51 12.94 16.02 12.99
N LEU A 52 12.94 15.48 11.77
CA LEU A 52 12.77 16.25 10.54
C LEU A 52 11.30 16.67 10.33
N LYS A 53 10.97 17.91 10.69
CA LYS A 53 9.62 18.47 10.54
C LYS A 53 9.28 18.90 9.11
N ALA A 54 10.24 19.48 8.37
CA ALA A 54 10.10 19.92 6.99
C ALA A 54 11.47 20.15 6.34
N GLY A 55 11.54 20.14 5.00
CA GLY A 55 12.73 20.45 4.22
C GLY A 55 12.46 20.44 2.71
N THR A 56 13.43 20.87 1.90
CA THR A 56 13.40 20.61 0.45
C THR A 56 13.78 19.15 0.17
N LEU A 57 13.54 18.65 -1.05
CA LEU A 57 13.88 17.27 -1.41
C LEU A 57 15.38 16.97 -1.20
N GLU A 58 16.24 17.94 -1.51
CA GLU A 58 17.68 17.87 -1.35
C GLU A 58 18.05 17.74 0.13
N LYS A 59 17.41 18.53 1.02
CA LYS A 59 17.64 18.47 2.47
C LYS A 59 17.04 17.23 3.13
N ILE A 60 15.95 16.67 2.60
CA ILE A 60 15.42 15.37 3.04
C ILE A 60 16.39 14.23 2.68
N VAL A 61 16.94 14.24 1.45
CA VAL A 61 17.96 13.26 1.02
C VAL A 61 19.28 13.44 1.78
N GLU A 62 19.68 14.69 2.08
CA GLU A 62 20.85 15.00 2.93
C GLU A 62 20.68 14.44 4.34
N TYR A 63 19.54 14.69 4.99
CA TYR A 63 19.22 14.20 6.34
C TYR A 63 19.14 12.66 6.43
N LEU A 64 18.73 11.99 5.36
CA LEU A 64 18.76 10.52 5.28
C LEU A 64 20.17 9.94 5.02
N THR A 65 21.15 10.78 4.73
CA THR A 65 22.52 10.39 4.34
C THR A 65 23.55 11.11 5.20
N ASN A 66 23.29 11.12 6.51
CA ASN A 66 24.12 11.77 7.52
C ASN A 66 25.53 11.17 7.64
N ASP A 67 26.36 11.90 8.36
CA ASP A 67 27.77 11.67 8.64
C ASP A 67 28.05 10.52 9.62
N THR A 68 27.10 10.20 10.50
CA THR A 68 27.18 9.08 11.46
C THR A 68 27.29 7.72 10.79
N GLY A 69 26.80 7.57 9.55
CA GLY A 69 26.68 6.29 8.85
C GLY A 69 25.48 5.43 9.29
N GLU A 70 24.87 5.77 10.43
CA GLU A 70 23.64 5.15 10.92
C GLU A 70 22.44 5.68 10.15
N LEU A 71 21.79 4.81 9.38
CA LEU A 71 20.62 5.13 8.59
C LEU A 71 19.36 4.67 9.32
N ASP A 72 18.51 5.62 9.75
CA ASP A 72 17.21 5.27 10.32
C ASP A 72 16.28 4.72 9.22
N ALA A 73 16.11 3.40 9.25
CA ALA A 73 15.24 2.67 8.34
C ALA A 73 13.79 3.18 8.39
N THR A 74 13.34 3.72 9.52
CA THR A 74 12.00 4.31 9.68
C THR A 74 11.84 5.54 8.78
N HIS A 75 12.75 6.51 8.89
CA HIS A 75 12.73 7.71 8.05
C HIS A 75 12.93 7.36 6.56
N MET A 76 13.77 6.37 6.23
CA MET A 76 13.94 5.87 4.86
C MET A 76 12.63 5.28 4.30
N HIS A 77 11.99 4.36 5.03
CA HIS A 77 10.73 3.75 4.59
C HIS A 77 9.58 4.76 4.52
N ILE A 78 9.56 5.76 5.41
CA ILE A 78 8.63 6.89 5.33
C ILE A 78 8.85 7.68 4.03
N LEU A 79 10.09 8.04 3.67
CA LEU A 79 10.34 8.72 2.38
C LEU A 79 9.88 7.84 1.20
N PHE A 80 10.37 6.61 1.10
CA PHE A 80 10.14 5.76 -0.08
C PHE A 80 8.69 5.31 -0.24
N SER A 81 7.90 5.25 0.83
CA SER A 81 6.44 5.04 0.75
C SER A 81 5.66 6.33 0.40
N THR A 82 6.11 7.52 0.83
CA THR A 82 5.33 8.76 0.73
C THR A 82 5.75 9.74 -0.37
N TYR A 83 6.97 9.64 -0.94
CA TYR A 83 7.54 10.67 -1.83
C TYR A 83 6.63 11.05 -3.01
N ARG A 84 5.89 10.08 -3.56
CA ARG A 84 4.94 10.27 -4.68
C ARG A 84 3.79 11.26 -4.36
N THR A 85 3.67 11.69 -3.11
CA THR A 85 2.70 12.71 -2.70
C THR A 85 3.18 14.16 -2.90
N PHE A 86 4.49 14.37 -3.11
CA PHE A 86 5.15 15.68 -3.27
C PHE A 86 6.24 15.76 -4.35
N THR A 87 6.80 14.64 -4.82
CA THR A 87 7.74 14.56 -5.95
C THR A 87 7.47 13.30 -6.80
N ASN A 88 8.24 13.09 -7.87
CA ASN A 88 8.15 11.91 -8.74
C ASN A 88 9.43 11.05 -8.64
N THR A 89 9.36 9.80 -9.11
CA THR A 89 10.45 8.81 -8.99
C THR A 89 11.72 9.30 -9.68
N ARG A 90 11.59 9.94 -10.84
CA ARG A 90 12.75 10.42 -11.61
C ARG A 90 13.47 11.57 -10.91
N THR A 91 12.73 12.55 -10.39
CA THR A 91 13.33 13.66 -9.64
C THR A 91 13.98 13.18 -8.33
N LEU A 92 13.38 12.23 -7.60
CA LEU A 92 13.99 11.62 -6.43
C LEU A 92 15.34 10.93 -6.77
N ILE A 93 15.36 10.13 -7.84
CA ILE A 93 16.57 9.46 -8.33
C ILE A 93 17.64 10.47 -8.76
N ASP A 94 17.27 11.53 -9.49
CA ASP A 94 18.22 12.54 -9.96
C ASP A 94 18.83 13.34 -8.79
N THR A 95 18.07 13.64 -7.73
CA THR A 95 18.59 14.25 -6.49
C THR A 95 19.56 13.30 -5.78
N ILE A 96 19.23 12.01 -5.65
CA ILE A 96 20.10 11.02 -5.00
C ILE A 96 21.41 10.82 -5.78
N ILE A 97 21.36 10.69 -7.11
CA ILE A 97 22.55 10.59 -7.98
C ILE A 97 23.40 11.87 -7.86
N THR A 98 22.76 13.04 -7.76
CA THR A 98 23.47 14.31 -7.56
C THR A 98 24.19 14.34 -6.22
N ARG A 99 23.51 13.97 -5.11
CA ARG A 99 24.13 13.85 -3.77
C ARG A 99 25.32 12.88 -3.79
N TYR A 100 25.16 11.70 -4.39
CA TYR A 100 26.25 10.72 -4.53
C TYR A 100 27.46 11.32 -5.27
N ARG A 101 27.22 11.99 -6.41
CA ARG A 101 28.29 12.66 -7.17
C ARG A 101 28.95 13.82 -6.44
N THR A 102 28.27 14.52 -5.54
CA THR A 102 28.88 15.59 -4.72
C THR A 102 29.75 15.06 -3.58
N VAL A 103 29.48 13.85 -3.09
CA VAL A 103 30.23 13.22 -1.99
C VAL A 103 31.37 12.31 -2.50
N LEU A 104 31.26 11.81 -3.73
CA LEU A 104 32.27 10.95 -4.35
C LEU A 104 33.68 11.58 -4.49
N PRO A 105 33.87 12.84 -4.93
CA PRO A 105 35.19 13.48 -4.89
C PRO A 105 35.58 13.80 -3.44
N ALA A 106 36.88 13.77 -3.13
CA ALA A 106 37.38 14.28 -1.87
C ALA A 106 37.26 15.82 -1.84
N SER A 107 36.24 16.34 -1.16
CA SER A 107 36.13 17.76 -0.83
C SER A 107 37.08 18.12 0.32
N LEU A 108 37.47 19.40 0.40
CA LEU A 108 38.30 19.90 1.49
C LEU A 108 37.51 20.08 2.80
N ASP A 109 36.18 20.07 2.72
CA ASP A 109 35.27 20.43 3.82
C ASP A 109 34.73 19.22 4.61
N MET A 110 35.13 17.99 4.25
CA MET A 110 34.70 16.74 4.90
C MET A 110 35.88 15.84 5.26
N THR A 111 35.80 15.16 6.41
CA THR A 111 36.74 14.09 6.76
C THR A 111 36.45 12.83 5.95
N GLU A 112 37.48 12.02 5.72
CA GLU A 112 37.35 10.78 4.94
C GLU A 112 36.36 9.80 5.57
N ASP A 113 36.35 9.66 6.91
CA ASP A 113 35.43 8.77 7.61
C ASP A 113 33.96 9.18 7.39
N VAL A 114 33.66 10.48 7.49
CA VAL A 114 32.32 11.03 7.22
C VAL A 114 31.93 10.82 5.76
N ARG A 115 32.87 11.03 4.82
CA ARG A 115 32.66 10.79 3.39
C ARG A 115 32.32 9.32 3.11
N GLN A 116 33.08 8.40 3.70
CA GLN A 116 32.84 6.95 3.59
C GLN A 116 31.50 6.55 4.24
N ASN A 117 31.14 7.13 5.37
CA ASN A 117 29.87 6.86 6.04
C ASN A 117 28.65 7.35 5.23
N THR A 118 28.66 8.60 4.75
CA THR A 118 27.60 9.10 3.86
C THR A 118 27.47 8.27 2.58
N LEU A 119 28.57 7.78 1.99
CA LEU A 119 28.53 6.88 0.83
C LEU A 119 27.92 5.51 1.16
N LYS A 120 28.21 4.92 2.34
CA LYS A 120 27.55 3.69 2.81
C LYS A 120 26.05 3.92 3.01
N SER A 121 25.64 5.01 3.67
CA SER A 121 24.22 5.33 3.89
C SER A 121 23.48 5.55 2.56
N LEU A 122 24.08 6.28 1.61
CA LEU A 122 23.58 6.41 0.23
C LEU A 122 23.40 5.03 -0.44
N HIS A 123 24.43 4.18 -0.38
CA HIS A 123 24.38 2.85 -0.98
C HIS A 123 23.27 1.99 -0.35
N ILE A 124 23.16 1.95 0.99
CA ILE A 124 22.10 1.22 1.70
C ILE A 124 20.71 1.74 1.29
N ALA A 125 20.53 3.06 1.24
CA ALA A 125 19.26 3.68 0.84
C ALA A 125 18.87 3.32 -0.60
N ILE A 126 19.82 3.34 -1.54
CA ILE A 126 19.57 3.00 -2.95
C ILE A 126 19.30 1.49 -3.09
N THR A 127 20.08 0.63 -2.44
CA THR A 127 19.87 -0.83 -2.39
C THR A 127 18.49 -1.17 -1.81
N CYS A 128 18.03 -0.47 -0.76
CA CYS A 128 16.66 -0.63 -0.25
C CYS A 128 15.61 -0.16 -1.28
N PHE A 129 15.83 0.98 -1.95
CA PHE A 129 14.90 1.50 -2.95
C PHE A 129 14.74 0.55 -4.15
N LEU A 130 15.85 0.02 -4.65
CA LEU A 130 15.88 -0.97 -5.73
C LEU A 130 15.17 -2.28 -5.34
N ASN A 131 15.40 -2.79 -4.14
CA ASN A 131 14.87 -4.09 -3.72
C ASN A 131 13.42 -4.05 -3.22
N SER A 132 13.04 -3.01 -2.47
CA SER A 132 11.75 -2.94 -1.76
C SER A 132 10.66 -2.11 -2.46
N TYR A 133 11.01 -1.38 -3.52
CA TYR A 133 10.07 -0.48 -4.24
C TYR A 133 10.16 -0.66 -5.77
N LYS A 134 10.36 -1.92 -6.22
CA LYS A 134 10.57 -2.33 -7.63
C LYS A 134 9.55 -1.72 -8.60
N GLU A 135 8.31 -1.54 -8.17
CA GLU A 135 7.21 -0.99 -8.97
C GLU A 135 7.37 0.50 -9.31
N ALA A 136 8.25 1.22 -8.60
CA ALA A 136 8.66 2.58 -8.95
C ALA A 136 9.25 2.69 -10.36
N PHE A 137 9.85 1.60 -10.87
CA PHE A 137 10.51 1.56 -12.17
C PHE A 137 9.58 1.11 -13.32
N CYS A 138 8.35 0.70 -13.00
CA CYS A 138 7.34 0.27 -13.97
C CYS A 138 6.55 1.44 -14.62
N GLU A 139 7.02 2.68 -14.44
CA GLU A 139 6.45 3.91 -15.03
C GLU A 139 6.54 3.90 -16.57
N PRO A 140 5.52 4.35 -17.32
CA PRO A 140 5.61 4.54 -18.77
C PRO A 140 6.44 5.80 -19.14
N PRO A 141 7.35 5.73 -20.15
CA PRO A 141 7.76 4.55 -20.91
C PRO A 141 8.59 3.59 -20.04
N ARG A 142 8.26 2.29 -20.10
CA ARG A 142 8.71 1.24 -19.17
C ARG A 142 10.20 1.32 -18.87
N TYR A 143 10.54 1.29 -17.58
CA TYR A 143 11.91 1.24 -17.07
C TYR A 143 12.82 2.42 -17.48
N SER A 144 12.27 3.51 -18.00
CA SER A 144 13.07 4.69 -18.40
C SER A 144 13.82 5.33 -17.23
N THR A 145 13.18 5.42 -16.05
CA THR A 145 13.81 5.91 -14.82
C THR A 145 14.94 4.97 -14.33
N LEU A 146 14.75 3.65 -14.40
CA LEU A 146 15.78 2.66 -14.04
C LEU A 146 16.95 2.66 -15.04
N SER A 147 16.65 2.75 -16.33
CA SER A 147 17.65 2.87 -17.41
C SER A 147 18.47 4.16 -17.28
N HIS A 148 17.86 5.25 -16.82
CA HIS A 148 18.58 6.47 -16.46
C HIS A 148 19.49 6.24 -15.25
N PHE A 149 18.97 5.67 -14.17
CA PHE A 149 19.74 5.35 -12.97
C PHE A 149 21.00 4.53 -13.30
N ILE A 150 20.86 3.39 -13.99
CA ILE A 150 21.96 2.51 -14.41
C ILE A 150 23.02 3.28 -15.21
N LYS A 151 22.61 4.22 -16.07
CA LYS A 151 23.53 5.02 -16.90
C LYS A 151 24.29 6.10 -16.12
N HIS A 152 23.79 6.51 -14.96
CA HIS A 152 24.21 7.75 -14.31
C HIS A 152 24.68 7.62 -12.86
N ILE A 153 24.40 6.51 -12.16
CA ILE A 153 25.06 6.18 -10.90
C ILE A 153 26.56 5.88 -11.16
N PRO A 154 27.50 6.39 -10.35
CA PRO A 154 28.93 6.12 -10.51
C PRO A 154 29.40 4.86 -9.77
N ASP A 155 28.57 4.32 -8.88
CA ASP A 155 28.79 3.07 -8.15
C ASP A 155 28.51 1.87 -9.07
N LYS A 156 29.51 0.98 -9.22
CA LYS A 156 29.41 -0.20 -10.08
C LYS A 156 28.51 -1.29 -9.51
N ASP A 157 28.45 -1.42 -8.19
CA ASP A 157 27.63 -2.45 -7.55
C ASP A 157 26.14 -2.07 -7.69
N LEU A 158 25.79 -0.83 -7.36
CA LEU A 158 24.44 -0.30 -7.59
C LEU A 158 24.05 -0.30 -9.08
N GLN A 159 25.01 -0.07 -9.99
CA GLN A 159 24.78 -0.23 -11.42
C GLN A 159 24.44 -1.68 -11.80
N GLN A 160 25.15 -2.67 -11.24
CA GLN A 160 24.87 -4.10 -11.45
C GLN A 160 23.53 -4.51 -10.84
N GLN A 161 23.23 -4.12 -9.59
CA GLN A 161 21.92 -4.36 -8.96
C GLN A 161 20.77 -3.79 -9.83
N GLY A 162 20.94 -2.57 -10.36
CA GLY A 162 19.98 -1.96 -11.27
C GLY A 162 19.80 -2.74 -12.58
N GLN A 163 20.87 -3.33 -13.13
CA GLN A 163 20.81 -4.19 -14.32
C GLN A 163 20.07 -5.50 -14.03
N THR A 164 20.40 -6.20 -12.94
CA THR A 164 19.69 -7.42 -12.53
C THR A 164 18.19 -7.14 -12.31
N LEU A 165 17.84 -6.03 -11.65
CA LEU A 165 16.44 -5.61 -11.50
C LEU A 165 15.75 -5.32 -12.86
N LEU A 166 16.47 -4.75 -13.82
CA LEU A 166 15.95 -4.47 -15.15
C LEU A 166 15.73 -5.75 -15.99
N GLU A 167 16.45 -6.83 -15.69
CA GLU A 167 16.26 -8.15 -16.29
C GLU A 167 15.10 -8.89 -15.61
N GLU A 168 15.12 -9.01 -14.28
CA GLU A 168 14.02 -9.55 -13.47
C GLU A 168 12.66 -8.96 -13.88
N LEU A 169 12.57 -7.64 -14.03
CA LEU A 169 11.31 -6.96 -14.33
C LEU A 169 10.78 -7.29 -15.74
N LYS A 170 11.64 -7.60 -16.71
CA LYS A 170 11.23 -8.01 -18.07
C LYS A 170 10.78 -9.46 -18.10
N ASP A 171 11.57 -10.36 -17.51
CA ASP A 171 11.24 -11.79 -17.43
C ASP A 171 9.90 -12.00 -16.71
N ASN A 172 9.63 -11.18 -15.69
CA ASN A 172 8.33 -11.13 -15.04
C ASN A 172 7.22 -10.60 -15.95
N GLU A 173 7.45 -9.61 -16.81
CA GLU A 173 6.42 -9.14 -17.75
C GLU A 173 6.09 -10.16 -18.84
N ASP A 174 7.07 -10.90 -19.36
CA ASP A 174 6.83 -11.95 -20.36
C ASP A 174 6.14 -13.18 -19.71
N THR A 175 6.57 -13.58 -18.52
CA THR A 175 5.89 -14.61 -17.72
C THR A 175 4.45 -14.21 -17.36
N ASN A 176 4.21 -12.94 -17.01
CA ASN A 176 2.86 -12.44 -16.74
C ASN A 176 2.01 -12.34 -18.01
N GLN A 177 2.57 -12.06 -19.19
CA GLN A 177 1.82 -12.09 -20.45
C GLN A 177 1.31 -13.51 -20.76
N VAL A 178 2.20 -14.51 -20.75
CA VAL A 178 1.82 -15.92 -20.98
C VAL A 178 0.77 -16.39 -19.97
N ASN A 179 0.93 -16.05 -18.70
CA ASN A 179 -0.07 -16.39 -17.67
C ASN A 179 -1.38 -15.63 -17.83
N ASN A 180 -1.36 -14.38 -18.30
CA ASN A 180 -2.58 -13.61 -18.56
C ASN A 180 -3.32 -14.14 -19.78
N ASP A 181 -2.61 -14.62 -20.81
CA ASP A 181 -3.22 -15.24 -22.00
C ASP A 181 -3.80 -16.63 -21.69
N ASN A 182 -3.12 -17.45 -20.89
CA ASN A 182 -3.67 -18.71 -20.36
C ASN A 182 -4.93 -18.46 -19.50
N ASN A 183 -4.89 -17.44 -18.62
CA ASN A 183 -6.05 -17.04 -17.83
C ASN A 183 -7.17 -16.44 -18.69
N ASN A 184 -6.86 -15.73 -19.78
CA ASN A 184 -7.85 -15.24 -20.73
C ASN A 184 -8.48 -16.40 -21.53
N TYR A 185 -7.71 -17.44 -21.90
CA TYR A 185 -8.26 -18.66 -22.50
C TYR A 185 -9.27 -19.35 -21.57
N LEU A 186 -8.90 -19.56 -20.30
CA LEU A 186 -9.80 -20.10 -19.28
C LEU A 186 -11.03 -19.20 -19.09
N LYS A 187 -10.82 -17.90 -18.88
CA LYS A 187 -11.87 -16.91 -18.61
C LYS A 187 -12.84 -16.74 -19.77
N ASN A 188 -12.36 -16.73 -21.02
CA ASN A 188 -13.22 -16.68 -22.21
C ASN A 188 -14.02 -17.98 -22.33
N ASN A 189 -13.39 -19.15 -22.14
CA ASN A 189 -14.09 -20.44 -22.14
C ASN A 189 -15.15 -20.57 -21.03
N PHE A 190 -14.97 -19.91 -19.88
CA PHE A 190 -15.93 -19.93 -18.76
C PHE A 190 -16.97 -18.80 -18.76
N LEU A 191 -16.77 -17.69 -19.48
CA LEU A 191 -17.73 -16.57 -19.53
C LEU A 191 -18.46 -16.40 -20.87
N TYR A 192 -17.86 -16.79 -22.01
CA TYR A 192 -18.38 -16.48 -23.34
C TYR A 192 -18.12 -17.60 -24.37
N ASN A 193 -18.70 -18.77 -24.15
CA ASN A 193 -18.91 -19.78 -25.19
C ASN A 193 -20.39 -20.20 -25.23
N GLU A 194 -21.20 -19.55 -26.05
CA GLU A 194 -22.55 -20.04 -26.40
C GLU A 194 -22.51 -21.31 -27.29
N LYS A 195 -21.31 -21.75 -27.71
CA LYS A 195 -21.07 -22.91 -28.57
C LYS A 195 -19.76 -23.57 -28.18
N GLY A 196 -19.79 -24.76 -27.58
CA GLY A 196 -18.59 -25.61 -27.46
C GLY A 196 -18.45 -26.51 -26.22
N PHE A 197 -19.19 -26.28 -25.12
CA PHE A 197 -19.06 -27.07 -23.88
C PHE A 197 -20.40 -27.38 -23.20
N ASP A 198 -21.24 -28.21 -23.84
CA ASP A 198 -22.57 -28.62 -23.36
C ASP A 198 -22.57 -29.51 -22.10
N TYR A 199 -21.45 -29.60 -21.38
CA TYR A 199 -21.23 -30.49 -20.23
C TYR A 199 -20.74 -29.80 -18.95
N ILE A 200 -20.45 -28.49 -18.98
CA ILE A 200 -20.15 -27.74 -17.74
C ILE A 200 -21.48 -27.40 -17.06
N LYS A 201 -21.93 -28.27 -16.15
CA LYS A 201 -23.12 -28.03 -15.31
C LYS A 201 -23.01 -26.63 -14.67
N PRO A 202 -24.01 -25.73 -14.82
CA PRO A 202 -23.94 -24.40 -14.25
C PRO A 202 -23.83 -24.49 -12.72
N TRP A 203 -22.80 -23.83 -12.17
CA TRP A 203 -22.41 -23.89 -10.76
C TRP A 203 -23.60 -23.63 -9.81
N ASN A 204 -24.06 -24.69 -9.12
CA ASN A 204 -25.14 -24.57 -8.15
C ASN A 204 -24.57 -24.15 -6.78
N LEU A 205 -24.93 -22.95 -6.34
CA LEU A 205 -24.51 -22.36 -5.07
C LEU A 205 -24.87 -23.23 -3.85
N LEU A 206 -26.00 -23.94 -3.90
CA LEU A 206 -26.47 -24.77 -2.79
C LEU A 206 -25.70 -26.10 -2.68
N GLU A 207 -25.24 -26.65 -3.81
CA GLU A 207 -24.48 -27.92 -3.86
C GLU A 207 -23.03 -27.78 -3.40
N MET A 208 -22.40 -26.62 -3.60
CA MET A 208 -21.01 -26.38 -3.20
C MET A 208 -20.87 -26.26 -1.69
N LEU A 209 -19.82 -26.85 -1.09
CA LEU A 209 -19.55 -26.71 0.34
C LEU A 209 -19.11 -25.28 0.67
N SER A 210 -19.65 -24.71 1.76
CA SER A 210 -19.49 -23.29 2.09
C SER A 210 -18.06 -22.91 2.46
N THR A 211 -17.28 -23.86 3.00
CA THR A 211 -15.84 -23.70 3.25
C THR A 211 -15.07 -23.49 1.95
N ILE A 212 -15.34 -24.31 0.92
CA ILE A 212 -14.69 -24.20 -0.39
C ILE A 212 -14.98 -22.83 -1.02
N ILE A 213 -16.23 -22.33 -0.92
CA ILE A 213 -16.57 -20.99 -1.41
C ILE A 213 -15.75 -19.93 -0.67
N ALA A 214 -15.68 -19.99 0.67
CA ALA A 214 -14.91 -19.06 1.47
C ALA A 214 -13.39 -19.13 1.19
N GLU A 215 -12.84 -20.33 1.00
CA GLU A 215 -11.44 -20.58 0.64
C GLU A 215 -11.11 -19.96 -0.73
N GLN A 216 -11.91 -20.22 -1.77
CA GLN A 216 -11.67 -19.67 -3.11
C GLN A 216 -11.80 -18.14 -3.14
N LEU A 217 -12.80 -17.57 -2.44
CA LEU A 217 -12.90 -16.12 -2.26
C LEU A 217 -11.67 -15.55 -1.56
N THR A 218 -11.13 -16.26 -0.56
CA THR A 218 -9.95 -15.84 0.22
C THR A 218 -8.65 -15.94 -0.56
N ILE A 219 -8.50 -16.92 -1.45
CA ILE A 219 -7.37 -16.99 -2.38
C ILE A 219 -7.34 -15.75 -3.29
N ILE A 220 -8.50 -15.32 -3.80
CA ILE A 220 -8.60 -14.15 -4.68
C ILE A 220 -8.42 -12.84 -3.90
N ASP A 221 -9.09 -12.67 -2.74
CA ASP A 221 -8.88 -11.51 -1.86
C ASP A 221 -7.40 -11.37 -1.47
N ALA A 222 -6.72 -12.48 -1.13
CA ALA A 222 -5.32 -12.47 -0.71
C ALA A 222 -4.35 -12.16 -1.87
N ASP A 223 -4.61 -12.65 -3.09
CA ASP A 223 -3.81 -12.30 -4.26
C ASP A 223 -3.98 -10.82 -4.65
N LEU A 224 -5.22 -10.30 -4.60
CA LEU A 224 -5.49 -8.89 -4.84
C LEU A 224 -4.84 -7.99 -3.77
N LEU A 225 -4.99 -8.34 -2.48
CA LEU A 225 -4.43 -7.58 -1.36
C LEU A 225 -2.89 -7.56 -1.39
N LYS A 226 -2.23 -8.69 -1.71
CA LYS A 226 -0.77 -8.74 -1.89
C LYS A 226 -0.25 -7.86 -3.02
N ARG A 227 -1.09 -7.53 -4.00
CA ARG A 227 -0.75 -6.63 -5.12
C ARG A 227 -1.10 -5.16 -4.83
N VAL A 228 -1.70 -4.83 -3.68
CA VAL A 228 -2.04 -3.43 -3.33
C VAL A 228 -0.77 -2.65 -3.00
N LEU A 229 -0.49 -1.62 -3.80
CA LEU A 229 0.69 -0.77 -3.62
C LEU A 229 0.39 0.35 -2.58
N PRO A 230 1.09 0.42 -1.43
CA PRO A 230 0.71 1.32 -0.33
C PRO A 230 0.64 2.81 -0.70
N TYR A 231 1.44 3.27 -1.67
CA TYR A 231 1.38 4.66 -2.14
C TYR A 231 0.07 5.00 -2.85
N GLU A 232 -0.64 4.02 -3.43
CA GLU A 232 -1.95 4.26 -4.04
C GLU A 232 -3.00 4.63 -2.95
N CYS A 233 -2.85 4.13 -1.72
CA CYS A 233 -3.70 4.49 -0.59
C CYS A 233 -3.53 5.97 -0.19
N LEU A 234 -2.33 6.51 -0.37
CA LEU A 234 -2.04 7.93 -0.10
C LEU A 234 -2.60 8.85 -1.20
N THR A 235 -2.47 8.44 -2.47
CA THR A 235 -2.95 9.25 -3.62
C THR A 235 -4.47 9.23 -3.76
N THR A 236 -5.13 8.10 -3.44
CA THR A 236 -6.59 7.98 -3.50
C THR A 236 -7.32 8.90 -2.51
N SER A 237 -6.68 9.27 -1.39
CA SER A 237 -7.22 10.29 -0.48
C SER A 237 -7.34 11.67 -1.16
N LYS A 238 -6.38 12.04 -2.04
CA LYS A 238 -6.46 13.25 -2.86
C LYS A 238 -7.44 13.10 -4.04
N SER A 239 -7.51 11.93 -4.68
CA SER A 239 -8.35 11.72 -5.87
C SER A 239 -9.83 11.43 -5.58
N ASN A 240 -10.20 11.04 -4.35
CA ASN A 240 -11.61 10.92 -3.94
C ASN A 240 -12.37 12.26 -4.04
N CYS A 241 -11.70 13.40 -3.85
CA CYS A 241 -12.24 14.73 -4.14
C CYS A 241 -12.48 14.98 -5.64
N SER A 242 -11.77 14.26 -6.53
CA SER A 242 -11.76 14.44 -7.99
C SER A 242 -12.59 13.39 -8.75
N ARG A 243 -13.04 12.30 -8.10
CA ARG A 243 -13.96 11.28 -8.69
C ARG A 243 -15.32 11.84 -9.18
N ARG A 244 -15.58 13.15 -9.02
CA ARG A 244 -16.73 13.87 -9.60
C ARG A 244 -16.58 14.21 -11.09
N THR A 245 -15.36 14.29 -11.65
CA THR A 245 -15.14 14.59 -13.08
C THR A 245 -15.01 13.32 -13.92
N LYS A 246 -16.14 12.77 -14.38
CA LYS A 246 -16.23 11.66 -15.34
C LYS A 246 -15.84 12.09 -16.77
N SER A 247 -14.60 12.56 -16.95
CA SER A 247 -14.14 13.13 -18.23
C SER A 247 -12.63 12.96 -18.46
N ASN A 248 -12.18 11.70 -18.54
CA ASN A 248 -11.20 11.23 -19.56
C ASN A 248 -10.91 9.72 -19.37
N LYS A 249 -11.43 8.87 -20.26
CA LYS A 249 -11.10 7.44 -20.33
C LYS A 249 -9.83 7.22 -21.15
N SER A 250 -8.68 7.69 -20.67
CA SER A 250 -7.40 7.60 -21.38
C SER A 250 -6.51 6.48 -20.82
N ASN A 251 -6.81 5.23 -21.19
CA ASN A 251 -5.97 4.01 -21.06
C ASN A 251 -5.23 3.76 -19.73
N HIS A 252 -5.61 4.40 -18.63
CA HIS A 252 -4.92 4.24 -17.36
C HIS A 252 -5.20 2.84 -16.81
N LYS A 253 -4.13 2.05 -16.62
CA LYS A 253 -4.15 0.77 -15.91
C LYS A 253 -4.89 0.96 -14.58
N LEU A 254 -5.95 0.18 -14.34
CA LEU A 254 -6.70 0.21 -13.08
C LEU A 254 -5.74 0.09 -11.91
N SER A 255 -5.90 0.97 -10.91
CA SER A 255 -5.16 0.93 -9.66
C SER A 255 -5.33 -0.46 -9.01
N THR A 256 -4.29 -0.89 -8.31
CA THR A 256 -4.32 -2.14 -7.54
C THR A 256 -5.44 -2.13 -6.50
N ILE A 257 -5.74 -0.95 -5.94
CA ILE A 257 -6.90 -0.71 -5.06
C ILE A 257 -8.22 -0.78 -5.82
N ASP A 258 -8.32 -0.18 -7.01
CA ASP A 258 -9.56 -0.21 -7.80
C ASP A 258 -9.98 -1.66 -8.13
N LYS A 259 -9.02 -2.56 -8.42
CA LYS A 259 -9.29 -4.00 -8.61
C LYS A 259 -9.84 -4.68 -7.38
N THR A 260 -9.30 -4.38 -6.20
CA THR A 260 -9.80 -4.91 -4.91
C THR A 260 -11.21 -4.40 -4.62
N ILE A 261 -11.49 -3.13 -4.94
CA ILE A 261 -12.83 -2.53 -4.85
C ILE A 261 -13.80 -3.18 -5.86
N GLU A 262 -13.37 -3.45 -7.09
CA GLU A 262 -14.16 -4.16 -8.10
C GLU A 262 -14.53 -5.59 -7.66
N PHE A 263 -13.57 -6.35 -7.10
CA PHE A 263 -13.84 -7.69 -6.57
C PHE A 263 -14.81 -7.68 -5.39
N PHE A 264 -14.60 -6.78 -4.42
CA PHE A 264 -15.51 -6.56 -3.29
C PHE A 264 -16.95 -6.28 -3.78
N ASN A 265 -17.10 -5.34 -4.72
CA ASN A 265 -18.40 -4.99 -5.30
C ASN A 265 -19.01 -6.15 -6.12
N ALA A 266 -18.19 -6.96 -6.79
CA ALA A 266 -18.65 -8.15 -7.51
C ALA A 266 -19.23 -9.22 -6.57
N ILE A 267 -18.67 -9.38 -5.36
CA ILE A 267 -19.24 -10.26 -4.32
C ILE A 267 -20.58 -9.70 -3.84
N VAL A 268 -20.65 -8.41 -3.47
CA VAL A 268 -21.91 -7.74 -3.07
C VAL A 268 -23.00 -7.96 -4.13
N ALA A 269 -22.68 -7.72 -5.40
CA ALA A 269 -23.58 -7.92 -6.52
C ALA A 269 -23.97 -9.40 -6.73
N ARG A 270 -23.05 -10.35 -6.53
CA ARG A 270 -23.32 -11.80 -6.66
C ARG A 270 -24.30 -12.30 -5.59
N VAL A 271 -24.16 -11.83 -4.35
CA VAL A 271 -25.08 -12.14 -3.25
C VAL A 271 -26.49 -11.64 -3.59
N ILE A 272 -26.61 -10.36 -3.96
CA ILE A 272 -27.89 -9.75 -4.32
C ILE A 272 -28.52 -10.45 -5.54
N ALA A 273 -27.74 -10.73 -6.59
CA ALA A 273 -28.25 -11.33 -7.82
C ALA A 273 -28.66 -12.80 -7.63
N THR A 274 -27.97 -13.58 -6.81
CA THR A 274 -28.36 -14.99 -6.54
C THR A 274 -29.66 -15.07 -5.74
N ILE A 275 -29.83 -14.21 -4.74
CA ILE A 275 -31.06 -14.15 -3.94
C ILE A 275 -32.26 -13.61 -4.74
N LEU A 276 -32.07 -12.58 -5.58
CA LEU A 276 -33.16 -11.99 -6.39
C LEU A 276 -33.50 -12.79 -7.66
N LYS A 277 -32.61 -13.66 -8.15
CA LYS A 277 -32.90 -14.54 -9.28
C LYS A 277 -33.90 -15.63 -8.89
N GLU A 278 -33.79 -16.16 -7.67
CA GLU A 278 -34.70 -17.20 -7.19
C GLU A 278 -36.09 -16.62 -6.95
N GLN A 279 -37.13 -17.30 -7.44
CA GLN A 279 -38.52 -16.87 -7.38
C GLN A 279 -39.26 -17.47 -6.19
N ASP A 280 -38.94 -18.71 -5.80
CA ASP A 280 -39.54 -19.34 -4.64
C ASP A 280 -39.00 -18.77 -3.31
N GLU A 281 -39.88 -18.50 -2.35
CA GLU A 281 -39.50 -17.87 -1.07
C GLU A 281 -38.70 -18.82 -0.15
N GLN A 282 -38.90 -20.14 -0.25
CA GLN A 282 -38.19 -21.13 0.57
C GLN A 282 -36.80 -21.42 0.01
N GLN A 283 -36.67 -21.63 -1.30
CA GLN A 283 -35.37 -21.73 -1.97
C GLN A 283 -34.56 -20.44 -1.80
N ARG A 284 -35.21 -19.26 -1.85
CA ARG A 284 -34.55 -17.98 -1.56
C ARG A 284 -34.05 -17.90 -0.12
N ALA A 285 -34.78 -18.45 0.86
CA ALA A 285 -34.31 -18.54 2.24
C ALA A 285 -33.08 -19.44 2.38
N LEU A 286 -33.07 -20.61 1.73
CA LEU A 286 -31.89 -21.50 1.69
C LEU A 286 -30.66 -20.81 1.06
N ILE A 287 -30.85 -19.96 0.05
CA ILE A 287 -29.76 -19.15 -0.55
C ILE A 287 -29.28 -18.07 0.43
N ILE A 288 -30.17 -17.47 1.23
CA ILE A 288 -29.80 -16.52 2.28
C ILE A 288 -28.98 -17.22 3.38
N GLU A 289 -29.46 -18.36 3.89
CA GLU A 289 -28.73 -19.19 4.86
C GLU A 289 -27.36 -19.62 4.34
N LYS A 290 -27.29 -20.03 3.07
CA LYS A 290 -26.04 -20.40 2.41
C LYS A 290 -25.01 -19.27 2.41
N TRP A 291 -25.44 -18.03 2.15
CA TRP A 291 -24.54 -16.87 2.23
C TRP A 291 -24.15 -16.51 3.66
N ILE A 292 -25.02 -16.72 4.65
CA ILE A 292 -24.68 -16.54 6.08
C ILE A 292 -23.62 -17.55 6.52
N ASP A 293 -23.73 -18.82 6.10
CA ASP A 293 -22.70 -19.84 6.35
C ASP A 293 -21.36 -19.49 5.65
N VAL A 294 -21.37 -19.12 4.37
CA VAL A 294 -20.15 -18.68 3.67
C VAL A 294 -19.50 -17.49 4.38
N ALA A 295 -20.29 -16.51 4.84
CA ALA A 295 -19.78 -15.39 5.64
C ALA A 295 -19.16 -15.86 6.98
N TYR A 296 -19.80 -16.82 7.66
CA TYR A 296 -19.28 -17.42 8.89
C TYR A 296 -17.97 -18.20 8.66
N GLN A 297 -17.84 -18.95 7.57
CA GLN A 297 -16.57 -19.60 7.21
C GLN A 297 -15.48 -18.56 6.84
N CYS A 298 -15.82 -17.49 6.11
CA CYS A 298 -14.91 -16.37 5.83
C CYS A 298 -14.35 -15.74 7.13
N ARG A 299 -15.20 -15.57 8.17
CA ARG A 299 -14.76 -15.10 9.50
C ARG A 299 -13.75 -16.06 10.15
N LYS A 300 -13.98 -17.38 10.08
CA LYS A 300 -13.09 -18.39 10.67
C LYS A 300 -11.69 -18.40 10.04
N ILE A 301 -11.59 -18.12 8.74
CA ILE A 301 -10.31 -18.00 8.01
C ILE A 301 -9.75 -16.55 7.97
N LYS A 302 -10.24 -15.67 8.86
CA LYS A 302 -9.88 -14.23 8.96
C LYS A 302 -10.06 -13.41 7.66
N ASN A 303 -10.86 -13.86 6.69
CA ASN A 303 -11.19 -13.05 5.51
C ASN A 303 -12.33 -12.06 5.80
N PHE A 304 -11.94 -10.90 6.31
CA PHE A 304 -12.86 -9.81 6.62
C PHE A 304 -13.32 -9.01 5.39
N SER A 305 -12.64 -9.14 4.24
CA SER A 305 -13.03 -8.50 2.97
C SER A 305 -14.31 -9.13 2.42
N SER A 306 -14.26 -10.41 2.04
CA SER A 306 -15.43 -11.16 1.57
C SER A 306 -16.56 -11.23 2.60
N LEU A 307 -16.25 -11.36 3.90
CA LEU A 307 -17.26 -11.27 4.97
C LEU A 307 -18.04 -9.95 4.90
N THR A 308 -17.34 -8.81 4.86
CA THR A 308 -18.00 -7.49 4.79
C THR A 308 -18.75 -7.29 3.48
N ALA A 309 -18.26 -7.86 2.37
CA ALA A 309 -18.95 -7.85 1.08
C ALA A 309 -20.27 -8.65 1.13
N ILE A 310 -20.26 -9.84 1.74
CA ILE A 310 -21.46 -10.68 1.85
C ILE A 310 -22.50 -10.02 2.77
N LEU A 311 -22.07 -9.47 3.91
CA LEU A 311 -22.95 -8.69 4.79
C LEU A 311 -23.56 -7.48 4.07
N ASN A 312 -22.77 -6.72 3.29
CA ASN A 312 -23.30 -5.61 2.49
C ASN A 312 -24.31 -6.05 1.41
N GLY A 313 -24.17 -7.27 0.88
CA GLY A 313 -25.16 -7.87 -0.02
C GLY A 313 -26.48 -8.22 0.69
N LEU A 314 -26.38 -9.01 1.77
CA LEU A 314 -27.51 -9.46 2.60
C LEU A 314 -28.30 -8.30 3.23
N LEU A 315 -27.59 -7.25 3.66
CA LEU A 315 -28.16 -6.08 4.34
C LEU A 315 -28.46 -4.92 3.39
N SER A 316 -28.29 -5.11 2.08
CA SER A 316 -28.78 -4.15 1.09
C SER A 316 -30.30 -4.04 1.16
N GLY A 317 -30.84 -2.82 1.00
CA GLY A 317 -32.29 -2.58 1.08
C GLY A 317 -33.13 -3.36 0.06
N CYS A 318 -32.50 -3.92 -0.98
CA CYS A 318 -33.17 -4.80 -1.95
C CYS A 318 -33.45 -6.20 -1.38
N ILE A 319 -32.59 -6.71 -0.49
CA ILE A 319 -32.70 -8.03 0.16
C ILE A 319 -33.36 -7.91 1.54
N TYR A 320 -33.00 -6.90 2.34
CA TYR A 320 -33.52 -6.72 3.70
C TYR A 320 -35.06 -6.61 3.77
N ARG A 321 -35.69 -6.07 2.71
CA ARG A 321 -37.16 -5.93 2.58
C ARG A 321 -37.92 -7.23 2.26
N LEU A 322 -37.24 -8.36 2.05
CA LEU A 322 -37.85 -9.61 1.57
C LEU A 322 -38.46 -10.43 2.71
N ASN A 323 -39.39 -9.82 3.45
CA ASN A 323 -39.90 -10.33 4.73
C ASN A 323 -40.43 -11.77 4.69
N LYS A 324 -40.92 -12.23 3.52
CA LYS A 324 -41.37 -13.61 3.30
C LYS A 324 -40.20 -14.60 3.34
N ALA A 325 -39.20 -14.46 2.47
CA ALA A 325 -37.99 -15.27 2.52
C ALA A 325 -37.31 -15.22 3.91
N TRP A 326 -37.18 -14.05 4.53
CA TRP A 326 -36.64 -13.93 5.89
C TRP A 326 -37.44 -14.69 6.96
N SER A 327 -38.76 -14.86 6.80
CA SER A 327 -39.58 -15.67 7.71
C SER A 327 -39.38 -17.19 7.57
N TYR A 328 -38.74 -17.64 6.49
CA TYR A 328 -38.32 -19.04 6.30
C TYR A 328 -36.86 -19.29 6.70
N VAL A 329 -36.05 -18.25 6.94
CA VAL A 329 -34.67 -18.37 7.46
C VAL A 329 -34.74 -18.78 8.93
N THR A 330 -34.08 -19.87 9.29
CA THR A 330 -34.08 -20.44 10.65
C THR A 330 -33.43 -19.52 11.68
N SER A 331 -33.88 -19.65 12.94
CA SER A 331 -33.42 -18.78 14.04
C SER A 331 -31.92 -18.85 14.29
N ASP A 332 -31.26 -19.97 13.98
CA ASP A 332 -29.82 -20.16 14.18
C ASP A 332 -29.02 -19.30 13.19
N TYR A 333 -29.40 -19.29 11.91
CA TYR A 333 -28.78 -18.40 10.92
C TYR A 333 -29.13 -16.93 11.15
N GLN A 334 -30.32 -16.61 11.66
CA GLN A 334 -30.62 -15.24 12.11
C GLN A 334 -29.69 -14.82 13.26
N SER A 335 -29.44 -15.70 14.24
CA SER A 335 -28.52 -15.44 15.36
C SER A 335 -27.07 -15.24 14.89
N ILE A 336 -26.58 -16.11 13.99
CA ILE A 336 -25.25 -15.98 13.37
C ILE A 336 -25.15 -14.65 12.60
N LEU A 337 -26.19 -14.25 11.86
CA LEU A 337 -26.19 -12.98 11.13
C LEU A 337 -26.15 -11.77 12.06
N GLU A 338 -26.84 -11.80 13.21
CA GLU A 338 -26.72 -10.75 14.24
C GLU A 338 -25.33 -10.73 14.89
N GLU A 339 -24.71 -11.90 15.14
CA GLU A 339 -23.33 -11.95 15.65
C GLU A 339 -22.35 -11.29 14.66
N LEU A 340 -22.46 -11.62 13.37
CA LEU A 340 -21.65 -11.03 12.30
C LEU A 340 -21.91 -9.53 12.13
N LYS A 341 -23.16 -9.07 12.27
CA LYS A 341 -23.53 -7.63 12.29
C LYS A 341 -22.90 -6.88 13.46
N ASN A 342 -22.88 -7.45 14.66
CA ASN A 342 -22.36 -6.75 15.83
C ASN A 342 -20.85 -6.45 15.70
N VAL A 343 -20.09 -7.33 15.04
CA VAL A 343 -18.64 -7.19 14.86
C VAL A 343 -18.26 -6.40 13.58
N PHE A 344 -18.98 -6.61 12.47
CA PHE A 344 -18.61 -6.07 11.14
C PHE A 344 -19.68 -5.18 10.49
N GLY A 345 -20.85 -5.03 11.11
CA GLY A 345 -21.89 -4.09 10.68
C GLY A 345 -21.42 -2.62 10.78
N ASN A 346 -22.09 -1.74 10.03
CA ASN A 346 -21.63 -0.38 9.79
C ASN A 346 -21.62 0.51 11.06
N CYS A 347 -20.49 0.53 11.76
CA CYS A 347 -20.12 1.56 12.73
C CYS A 347 -18.84 2.27 12.26
N ALA A 348 -18.86 3.60 12.21
CA ALA A 348 -17.81 4.43 11.59
C ALA A 348 -16.40 4.20 12.19
N ASP A 349 -16.33 3.83 13.48
CA ASP A 349 -15.07 3.59 14.19
C ASP A 349 -14.43 2.23 13.89
N ARG A 350 -15.23 1.22 13.48
CA ARG A 350 -14.82 -0.19 13.29
C ARG A 350 -13.97 -0.79 14.43
N LYS A 351 -14.10 -0.30 15.66
CA LYS A 351 -13.25 -0.66 16.82
C LYS A 351 -13.13 -2.16 17.08
N GLN A 352 -14.23 -2.92 16.98
CA GLN A 352 -14.20 -4.38 17.17
C GLN A 352 -13.44 -5.09 16.04
N ALA A 353 -13.73 -4.77 14.78
CA ALA A 353 -13.02 -5.31 13.62
C ALA A 353 -11.50 -4.96 13.62
N ARG A 354 -11.12 -3.77 14.12
CA ARG A 354 -9.71 -3.41 14.34
C ARG A 354 -9.06 -4.28 15.42
N SER A 355 -9.68 -4.41 16.59
CA SER A 355 -9.19 -5.27 17.69
C SER A 355 -9.10 -6.77 17.36
N ILE A 356 -9.68 -7.20 16.23
CA ILE A 356 -9.57 -8.55 15.67
C ILE A 356 -8.44 -8.68 14.63
N LEU A 357 -7.97 -7.57 14.05
CA LEU A 357 -6.75 -7.50 13.25
C LEU A 357 -5.49 -7.38 14.11
N ASP A 358 -5.62 -6.79 15.30
CA ASP A 358 -4.56 -6.66 16.31
C ASP A 358 -4.26 -8.01 17.05
N LYS A 359 -4.80 -9.15 16.56
CA LYS A 359 -4.78 -10.50 17.14
C LYS A 359 -4.80 -11.58 16.05
#